data_AF-A0A3B0YUK0-F1
#
_entry.id   AF-A0A3B0YUK0-F1
#
_cell.length_a   1.000
_cell.length_b   1.000
_cell.length_c   1.000
_cell.angle_alpha   90.00
_cell.angle_beta   90.00
_cell.angle_gamma   90.00
#
_symmetry.space_group_name_H-M   'P 1'
#
loop_
_entity.id
_entity.type
_entity.pdbx_description
1 polymer ?
#
loop_
_entity_poly.entity_id
_entity_poly.type
_entity_poly.pdbx_seq_one_letter_code
_entity_poly.pdbx_strand_id
1 'polypeptide(L)'
;MMNKFTWHDAKNKTNITKHGVGLKAGITVFEDELRIERYDDANSDTYEDRYITIGKDHRTKVLFVSYTMRNSDNTIHLISVRKAEPHEIRLYEKNSRW
;
A
#
# COMPACT_ATOMS: atom_id res chain seq x y z
N MET A 1 -2.43 18.44 -0.80
CA MET A 1 -3.68 18.02 -0.14
C MET A 1 -3.42 16.67 0.52
N MET A 2 -3.78 16.52 1.79
CA MET A 2 -3.54 15.27 2.53
C MET A 2 -4.61 14.25 2.12
N ASN A 3 -4.21 13.13 1.53
CA ASN A 3 -5.16 12.06 1.20
C ASN A 3 -5.81 11.54 2.49
N LYS A 4 -7.13 11.32 2.47
CA LYS A 4 -7.81 10.64 3.58
C LYS A 4 -7.53 9.15 3.47
N PHE A 5 -7.10 8.54 4.57
CA PHE A 5 -6.84 7.11 4.64
C PHE A 5 -7.86 6.44 5.54
N THR A 6 -8.43 5.32 5.07
CA THR A 6 -9.39 4.54 5.84
C THR A 6 -9.07 3.05 5.75
N TRP A 7 -9.55 2.29 6.72
CA TRP A 7 -9.53 0.83 6.72
C TRP A 7 -10.61 0.31 7.66
N HIS A 8 -10.95 -0.97 7.56
CA HIS A 8 -11.78 -1.63 8.57
C HIS A 8 -10.91 -2.11 9.74
N ASP A 9 -11.29 -1.82 10.99
CA ASP A 9 -10.49 -2.22 12.16
C ASP A 9 -10.35 -3.74 12.31
N ALA A 10 -11.39 -4.49 11.96
CA ALA A 10 -11.32 -5.94 11.89
C ALA A 10 -10.24 -6.40 10.89
N LYS A 11 -10.14 -5.72 9.74
CA LYS A 11 -9.11 -6.00 8.74
C LYS A 11 -7.72 -5.65 9.26
N ASN A 12 -7.56 -4.55 10.01
CA ASN A 12 -6.28 -4.19 10.63
C ASN A 12 -5.80 -5.28 11.60
N LYS A 13 -6.68 -5.82 12.46
CA LYS A 13 -6.33 -6.93 13.37
C LYS A 13 -5.87 -8.17 12.60
N THR A 14 -6.59 -8.55 11.55
CA THR A 14 -6.20 -9.68 10.68
C THR A 14 -4.87 -9.41 9.97
N ASN A 15 -4.64 -8.17 9.51
CA ASN A 15 -3.41 -7.79 8.83
C ASN A 15 -2.20 -7.88 9.77
N ILE A 16 -2.33 -7.41 11.01
CA ILE A 16 -1.29 -7.55 12.05
C ILE A 16 -0.99 -9.02 12.30
N THR A 17 -2.02 -9.85 12.46
CA THR A 17 -1.86 -11.29 12.72
C THR A 17 -1.16 -11.99 11.56
N LYS A 18 -1.54 -11.67 10.30
CA LYS A 18 -1.03 -12.34 9.10
C LYS A 18 0.36 -11.83 8.67
N HIS A 19 0.63 -10.53 8.84
CA HIS A 19 1.79 -9.86 8.23
C HIS A 19 2.72 -9.18 9.24
N GLY A 20 2.36 -9.16 10.53
CA GLY A 20 3.16 -8.53 11.59
C GLY A 20 3.22 -7.00 11.52
N VAL A 21 2.38 -6.39 10.67
CA VAL A 21 2.31 -4.93 10.48
C VAL A 21 0.85 -4.47 10.42
N GLY A 22 0.57 -3.30 10.97
CA GLY A 22 -0.76 -2.68 10.88
C GLY A 22 -0.96 -1.93 9.57
N LEU A 23 -2.22 -1.76 9.16
CA LEU A 23 -2.58 -1.03 7.94
C LEU A 23 -2.12 0.43 8.00
N LYS A 24 -2.16 1.05 9.19
CA LYS A 24 -1.66 2.42 9.40
C LYS A 24 -0.19 2.61 8.97
N ALA A 25 0.64 1.56 9.02
CA ALA A 25 2.03 1.65 8.55
C ALA A 25 2.13 1.87 7.03
N GLY A 26 1.13 1.45 6.25
CA GLY A 26 1.09 1.67 4.81
C GLY A 26 0.85 3.12 4.42
N ILE A 27 0.34 3.97 5.32
CA ILE A 27 0.07 5.40 5.02
C ILE A 27 1.36 6.11 4.64
N THR A 28 2.44 5.85 5.36
CA THR A 28 3.71 6.55 5.19
C THR A 28 4.40 6.20 3.88
N VAL A 29 4.01 5.09 3.25
CA VAL A 29 4.51 4.70 1.91
C VAL A 29 4.07 5.70 0.85
N PHE A 30 2.90 6.35 1.02
CA PHE A 30 2.43 7.37 0.10
C PHE A 30 3.21 8.69 0.19
N GLU A 31 4.03 8.84 1.23
CA GLU A 31 4.96 9.97 1.39
C GLU A 31 6.33 9.70 0.75
N ASP A 32 6.58 8.47 0.32
CA ASP A 32 7.78 8.13 -0.45
C ASP A 32 7.63 8.61 -1.90
N GLU A 33 8.47 9.57 -2.28
CA GLU A 33 8.52 10.14 -3.63
C GLU A 33 9.00 9.11 -4.67
N LEU A 34 9.73 8.08 -4.23
CA LEU A 34 10.25 7.01 -5.09
C LEU A 34 9.34 5.78 -5.12
N ARG A 35 8.15 5.87 -4.50
CA ARG A 35 7.22 4.73 -4.48
C ARG A 35 6.82 4.33 -5.90
N ILE A 36 6.64 3.04 -6.10
CA ILE A 36 6.06 2.48 -7.31
C ILE A 36 4.55 2.39 -7.08
N GLU A 37 3.75 2.89 -8.02
CA GLU A 37 2.30 2.71 -8.04
C GLU A 37 1.89 1.96 -9.30
N ARG A 38 1.00 0.98 -9.16
CA ARG A 38 0.45 0.23 -10.30
C ARG A 38 -0.98 -0.22 -10.05
N TYR A 39 -1.73 -0.35 -11.12
CA TYR A 39 -3.02 -1.04 -11.11
C TYR A 39 -2.81 -2.54 -10.85
N ASP A 40 -3.73 -3.15 -10.09
CA ASP A 40 -3.70 -4.56 -9.72
C ASP A 40 -4.77 -5.34 -10.48
N ASP A 41 -4.49 -5.61 -11.77
CA ASP A 41 -5.41 -6.34 -12.66
C ASP A 41 -5.88 -7.68 -12.07
N ALA A 42 -5.02 -8.34 -11.27
CA ALA A 42 -5.29 -9.65 -10.72
C ALA A 42 -6.33 -9.63 -9.58
N ASN A 43 -6.48 -8.51 -8.89
CA ASN A 43 -7.41 -8.38 -7.76
C ASN A 43 -8.50 -7.34 -7.99
N SER A 44 -8.50 -6.67 -9.14
CA SER A 44 -9.54 -5.72 -9.53
C SER A 44 -10.68 -6.42 -10.27
N ASP A 45 -11.89 -5.90 -10.16
CA ASP A 45 -13.07 -6.41 -10.84
C ASP A 45 -13.97 -5.27 -11.36
N THR A 46 -15.16 -5.60 -11.88
CA THR A 46 -16.11 -4.62 -12.45
C THR A 46 -16.60 -3.58 -11.43
N TYR A 47 -16.47 -3.83 -10.14
CA TYR A 47 -17.00 -2.99 -9.06
C TYR A 47 -15.92 -2.37 -8.18
N GLU A 48 -14.72 -2.93 -8.12
CA GLU A 48 -13.63 -2.44 -7.30
C GLU A 48 -12.28 -2.43 -8.04
N ASP A 49 -11.83 -1.22 -8.39
CA ASP A 49 -10.46 -0.98 -8.86
C ASP A 49 -9.49 -1.07 -7.68
N ARG A 50 -8.47 -1.92 -7.82
CA ARG A 50 -7.40 -2.08 -6.84
C ARG A 50 -6.06 -1.65 -7.38
N TYR A 51 -5.26 -1.12 -6.48
CA TYR A 51 -3.94 -0.62 -6.76
C TYR A 51 -2.96 -1.20 -5.76
N ILE A 52 -1.71 -1.28 -6.20
CA ILE A 52 -0.57 -1.64 -5.37
C ILE A 52 0.37 -0.44 -5.34
N THR A 53 0.80 -0.06 -4.15
CA THR A 53 1.99 0.76 -3.98
C THR A 53 3.10 0.02 -3.24
N ILE A 54 4.33 0.19 -3.71
CA ILE A 54 5.54 -0.35 -3.08
C ILE A 54 6.47 0.82 -2.81
N GLY A 55 6.82 1.02 -1.56
CA GLY A 55 7.72 2.11 -1.16
C GLY A 55 8.20 1.98 0.26
N LYS A 56 9.07 2.90 0.67
CA LYS A 56 9.74 2.89 1.96
C LYS A 56 8.89 3.61 3.01
N ASP A 57 8.72 2.99 4.18
CA ASP A 57 8.13 3.64 5.34
C ASP A 57 9.12 4.57 6.06
N HIS A 58 8.65 5.38 7.02
CA HIS A 58 9.55 6.25 7.81
C HIS A 58 10.58 5.49 8.66
N ARG A 59 10.47 4.17 8.77
CA ARG A 59 11.41 3.30 9.51
C ARG A 59 12.30 2.52 8.55
N THR A 60 12.47 3.03 7.34
CA THR A 60 13.33 2.51 6.27
C THR A 60 12.98 1.11 5.75
N LYS A 61 11.78 0.59 6.03
CA LYS A 61 11.32 -0.71 5.52
C LYS A 61 10.55 -0.51 4.23
N VAL A 62 10.84 -1.32 3.21
CA VAL A 62 10.02 -1.35 2.00
C VAL A 62 8.77 -2.17 2.28
N LEU A 63 7.61 -1.56 2.07
CA LEU A 63 6.31 -2.17 2.27
C LEU A 63 5.59 -2.31 0.93
N PHE A 64 4.77 -3.34 0.85
CA PHE A 64 3.75 -3.53 -0.17
C PHE A 64 2.41 -3.15 0.43
N VAL A 65 1.66 -2.31 -0.26
CA VAL A 65 0.35 -1.81 0.17
C VAL A 65 -0.64 -2.03 -0.97
N SER A 66 -1.74 -2.74 -0.69
CA SER A 66 -2.90 -2.86 -1.59
C SER A 66 -4.03 -1.98 -1.09
N TYR A 67 -4.64 -1.21 -2.00
CA TYR A 67 -5.68 -0.25 -1.67
C TYR A 67 -6.67 -0.07 -2.83
N THR A 68 -7.81 0.54 -2.54
CA THR A 68 -8.77 1.03 -3.54
C THR A 68 -9.04 2.52 -3.33
N MET A 69 -9.40 3.21 -4.40
CA MET A 69 -9.79 4.63 -4.40
C MET A 69 -11.31 4.75 -4.29
N ARG A 70 -11.80 5.45 -3.27
CA ARG A 70 -13.24 5.74 -3.15
C ARG A 70 -13.58 7.05 -3.86
N ASN A 71 -14.39 6.94 -4.91
CA ASN A 71 -14.73 8.03 -5.84
C ASN A 71 -15.41 9.25 -5.19
N SER A 72 -16.02 9.11 -4.02
CA SER A 72 -16.79 10.18 -3.38
C SER A 72 -15.95 11.29 -2.75
N ASP A 73 -14.71 11.01 -2.33
CA ASP A 73 -13.93 11.94 -1.51
C ASP A 73 -12.40 11.81 -1.61
N ASN A 74 -11.90 11.18 -2.67
CA ASN A 74 -10.45 10.92 -2.89
C ASN A 74 -9.81 10.18 -1.70
N THR A 75 -10.59 9.30 -1.05
CA THR A 75 -10.13 8.48 0.07
C THR A 75 -9.45 7.22 -0.42
N ILE A 76 -8.23 7.00 0.08
CA ILE A 76 -7.51 5.74 -0.06
C ILE A 76 -8.01 4.78 1.01
N HIS A 77 -8.65 3.68 0.60
CA HIS A 77 -9.05 2.61 1.50
C HIS A 77 -8.02 1.48 1.48
N LEU A 78 -7.28 1.32 2.57
CA LEU A 78 -6.24 0.31 2.70
C LEU A 78 -6.84 -1.08 2.91
N ILE A 79 -6.44 -2.02 2.05
CA ILE A 79 -6.93 -3.41 2.05
C ILE A 79 -5.93 -4.34 2.73
N SER A 80 -4.64 -4.19 2.41
CA SER A 80 -3.56 -5.04 2.92
C SER A 80 -2.25 -4.28 2.98
N VAL A 81 -1.44 -4.56 4.00
CA VAL A 81 -0.06 -4.05 4.13
C VAL A 81 0.84 -5.19 4.57
N ARG A 82 1.97 -5.37 3.90
CA ARG A 82 3.00 -6.33 4.31
C ARG A 82 4.39 -5.79 4.01
N LYS A 83 5.41 -6.43 4.58
CA LYS A 83 6.78 -6.24 4.08
C LYS A 83 6.84 -6.66 2.62
N ALA A 84 7.53 -5.86 1.81
CA ALA A 84 7.80 -6.22 0.43
C ALA A 84 8.64 -7.52 0.38
N GLU A 85 8.36 -8.36 -0.59
CA GLU A 85 9.14 -9.56 -0.86
C GLU A 85 10.50 -9.19 -1.47
N PRO A 86 11.51 -10.07 -1.40
CA PRO A 86 12.85 -9.74 -1.89
C PRO A 86 12.88 -9.27 -3.35
N HIS A 87 12.01 -9.80 -4.21
CA HIS A 87 11.94 -9.38 -5.60
C HIS A 87 11.28 -8.01 -5.80
N GLU A 88 10.33 -7.65 -4.94
CA GLU A 88 9.67 -6.34 -4.90
C GLU A 88 10.61 -5.26 -4.37
N ILE A 89 11.42 -5.59 -3.35
CA ILE A 89 12.47 -4.70 -2.85
C ILE A 89 13.46 -4.37 -3.96
N ARG A 90 13.96 -5.39 -4.69
CA ARG A 90 14.87 -5.17 -5.82
C ARG A 90 14.25 -4.32 -6.92
N LEU A 91 12.96 -4.50 -7.19
CA LEU A 91 12.22 -3.67 -8.16
C LEU A 91 12.17 -2.21 -7.71
N TYR A 92 11.79 -1.97 -6.45
CA TYR A 92 11.78 -0.63 -5.84
C TYR A 92 13.16 0.03 -5.91
N GLU A 93 14.22 -0.67 -5.48
CA GLU A 93 15.58 -0.14 -5.47
C GLU A 93 16.11 0.17 -6.88
N LYS A 94 15.76 -0.63 -7.89
CA LYS A 94 16.13 -0.36 -9.28
C LYS A 94 15.44 0.90 -9.81
N ASN A 95 14.17 1.09 -9.49
CA ASN A 95 13.41 2.27 -9.91
C ASN A 95 13.77 3.52 -9.10
N SER A 96 14.34 3.35 -7.90
CA SER A 96 14.76 4.45 -7.01
C SER A 96 16.16 5.02 -7.33
N ARG A 97 16.87 4.47 -8.32
CA ARG A 97 18.31 4.75 -8.59
C ARG A 97 18.56 5.80 -9.70
N TRP A 98 17.68 6.77 -9.86
CA TRP A 98 17.87 7.88 -10.80
C TRP A 98 18.56 9.08 -10.16
#